data_AF-A0A350X1A0-F1
#
_entry.id   AF-A0A350X1A0-F1
#
_cell.length_a   1.000
_cell.length_b   1.000
_cell.length_c   1.000
_cell.angle_alpha   90.00
_cell.angle_beta   90.00
_cell.angle_gamma   90.00
#
_symmetry.space_group_name_H-M   'P 1'
#
loop_
_entity.id
_entity.type
_entity.pdbx_description
1 polymer ?
#
loop_
_entity_poly.entity_id
_entity_poly.type
_entity_poly.pdbx_seq_one_letter_code
_entity_poly.pdbx_strand_id
1 'polypeptide(L)' 'GGIVQGMSGSPIIQNGKIIGAVTHVLVHDATMGYGVFIEWMLQEAGIDYKTTSQNANAA' A
#
# COMPACT_ATOMS: atom_id res chain seq x y z
N GLY A 1 -18.85 0.22 11.70
CA GLY A 1 -17.39 0.39 11.68
C GLY A 1 -16.80 -0.60 10.71
N GLY A 2 -15.79 -0.21 9.94
CA GLY A 2 -15.24 -1.03 8.86
C GLY A 2 -14.85 -0.17 7.65
N ILE A 3 -14.57 -0.83 6.53
CA ILE A 3 -14.30 -0.17 5.25
C ILE A 3 -15.64 0.26 4.67
N VAL A 4 -15.81 1.58 4.53
CA VAL A 4 -17.04 2.18 3.99
C VAL A 4 -16.86 2.57 2.52
N GLN A 5 -17.98 2.81 1.85
CA GLN A 5 -17.94 3.34 0.48
C GLN A 5 -17.18 4.66 0.44
N GLY A 6 -16.42 4.87 -0.64
CA GLY A 6 -15.57 6.04 -0.81
C GLY A 6 -14.17 5.90 -0.22
N MET A 7 -13.86 4.80 0.47
CA MET A 7 -12.52 4.55 1.01
C MET A 7 -11.52 4.02 -0.04
N SER A 8 -11.95 3.74 -1.27
CA SER A 8 -11.04 3.33 -2.34
C SER A 8 -9.96 4.40 -2.58
N GLY A 9 -8.69 4.00 -2.61
CA GLY A 9 -7.54 4.90 -2.69
C GLY A 9 -7.03 5.43 -1.34
N SER A 10 -7.71 5.15 -0.22
CA SER A 10 -7.24 5.56 1.11
C SER A 10 -5.91 4.89 1.46
N PRO A 11 -4.89 5.63 1.97
CA PRO A 11 -3.59 5.07 2.29
C PRO A 11 -3.66 4.11 3.48
N ILE A 12 -2.95 3.00 3.37
CA ILE A 12 -2.71 2.05 4.47
C ILE A 12 -1.37 2.43 5.11
N ILE A 13 -1.41 2.78 6.40
CA ILE A 13 -0.25 3.26 7.15
C ILE A 13 0.17 2.21 8.18
N GLN A 14 1.44 1.81 8.14
CA GLN A 14 2.05 0.94 9.16
C GLN A 14 3.40 1.53 9.55
N ASN A 15 3.68 1.62 10.87
CA ASN A 15 4.91 2.19 11.40
C ASN A 15 5.21 3.61 10.86
N GLY A 16 4.17 4.43 10.66
CA GLY A 16 4.31 5.79 10.11
C GLY A 16 4.68 5.85 8.62
N LYS A 17 4.63 4.73 7.89
CA LYS A 17 4.92 4.64 6.45
C LYS A 17 3.70 4.17 5.68
N ILE A 18 3.53 4.68 4.46
CA ILE A 18 2.51 4.18 3.53
C ILE A 18 3.00 2.85 2.96
N ILE A 19 2.17 1.81 3.08
CA ILE A 19 2.49 0.46 2.57
C ILE A 19 1.55 0.03 1.45
N GLY A 20 0.52 0.82 1.16
CA GLY A 20 -0.46 0.51 0.14
C GLY A 20 -1.68 1.41 0.19
N ALA A 21 -2.72 1.02 -0.53
CA ALA A 21 -4.01 1.70 -0.51
C ALA A 21 -5.18 0.69 -0.50
N VAL A 22 -6.29 1.06 0.14
CA VAL A 22 -7.54 0.28 0.14
C VAL A 22 -8.14 0.29 -1.27
N THR A 23 -8.61 -0.85 -1.75
CA THR A 23 -9.27 -0.93 -3.06
C THR A 23 -10.76 -1.19 -2.90
N HIS A 24 -11.12 -2.32 -2.30
CA HIS A 24 -12.50 -2.80 -2.18
C HIS A 24 -12.70 -3.56 -0.86
N VAL A 25 -13.94 -3.66 -0.41
CA VAL A 25 -14.34 -4.38 0.80
C VAL A 25 -14.79 -5.82 0.46
N LEU A 26 -14.65 -6.76 1.39
CA LEU A 26 -15.23 -8.09 1.24
C LEU A 26 -16.76 -8.01 1.35
N VAL A 27 -17.47 -8.59 0.37
CA VAL A 27 -18.94 -8.47 0.25
C VAL A 27 -19.67 -9.02 1.48
N HIS A 28 -19.13 -10.07 2.10
CA HIS A 28 -19.72 -10.72 3.26
C HIS A 28 -19.18 -10.20 4.60
N ASP A 29 -18.19 -9.30 4.61
CA ASP A 29 -17.59 -8.77 5.83
C ASP A 29 -16.97 -7.38 5.60
N ALA A 30 -17.65 -6.35 6.11
CA ALA A 30 -17.21 -4.95 5.96
C ALA A 30 -15.98 -4.58 6.81
N THR A 31 -15.55 -5.44 7.71
CA THR A 31 -14.35 -5.22 8.54
C THR A 31 -13.06 -5.58 7.81
N MET A 32 -13.17 -6.32 6.71
CA MET A 32 -12.06 -6.82 5.92
C MET A 32 -12.17 -6.35 4.47
N GLY A 33 -11.03 -6.25 3.80
CA GLY A 33 -11.00 -5.84 2.41
C GLY A 33 -9.64 -6.06 1.78
N TYR A 34 -9.53 -5.55 0.56
CA TYR A 34 -8.36 -5.70 -0.27
C TYR A 34 -7.56 -4.40 -0.30
N GLY A 35 -6.24 -4.54 -0.27
CA GLY A 35 -5.31 -3.45 -0.51
C GLY A 35 -4.41 -3.76 -1.69
N VAL A 36 -3.89 -2.71 -2.32
CA VAL A 36 -2.77 -2.82 -3.27
C VAL A 36 -1.49 -2.39 -2.57
N PHE A 37 -0.39 -3.08 -2.86
CA PHE A 37 0.93 -2.78 -2.32
C PHE A 37 1.50 -1.49 -2.94
N ILE A 38 2.18 -0.68 -2.12
CA ILE A 38 2.81 0.57 -2.58
C ILE A 38 3.84 0.32 -3.68
N GLU A 39 4.51 -0.83 -3.66
CA GLU A 39 5.47 -1.25 -4.69
C GLU A 39 4.86 -1.28 -6.09
N TRP A 40 3.64 -1.81 -6.22
CA TRP A 40 2.95 -1.87 -7.50
C TRP A 40 2.52 -0.48 -7.98
N MET A 41 2.07 0.37 -7.04
CA MET A 41 1.71 1.75 -7.36
C MET A 41 2.92 2.53 -7.86
N LEU A 42 4.09 2.37 -7.22
CA LEU A 42 5.33 3.02 -7.62
C LEU A 42 5.83 2.53 -8.99
N GLN A 43 5.78 1.22 -9.23
CA GLN A 43 6.13 0.64 -10.52
C GLN A 43 5.25 1.20 -11.65
N GLU A 44 3.93 1.24 -11.45
CA GLU A 44 2.98 1.78 -12.45
C GLU A 44 3.17 3.28 -12.68
N ALA A 45 3.54 4.03 -11.64
CA ALA A 45 3.87 5.44 -11.74
C ALA A 45 5.24 5.72 -12.40
N GLY A 46 6.01 4.68 -12.73
CA GLY A 46 7.37 4.82 -13.27
C GLY A 46 8.39 5.32 -12.25
N ILE A 47 8.13 5.11 -10.96
CA ILE A 47 9.01 5.53 -9.86
C ILE A 47 9.87 4.34 -9.42
N ASP A 48 11.18 4.45 -9.61
CA ASP A 48 12.14 3.48 -9.07
C ASP A 48 12.33 3.70 -7.56
N TYR A 49 12.20 2.63 -6.79
CA TYR A 49 12.26 2.63 -5.32
C TYR A 49 13.26 1.62 -4.75
N LYS A 50 14.00 0.88 -5.59
CA LYS A 50 14.95 -0.16 -5.15
C LYS A 50 16.35 0.39 -4.83
N THR A 51 16.54 1.71 -4.83
CA THR A 51 17.86 2.34 -4.96
C THR A 51 18.67 2.47 -3.67
N THR A 52 18.20 2.01 -2.50
CA THR A 52 18.86 2.37 -1.21
C THR A 52 19.51 1.23 -0.43
N SER A 53 19.58 -0.01 -0.93
CA SER A 53 20.15 -1.14 -0.15
C SER A 53 21.45 -1.76 -0.67
N GLN A 54 22.00 -1.31 -1.80
CA GLN A 54 23.23 -1.93 -2.35
C GLN A 54 24.56 -1.33 -1.86
N ASN A 55 24.54 -0.21 -1.11
CA ASN A 55 25.78 0.47 -0.69
C ASN A 55 26.12 0.35 0.81
N ALA A 56 25.38 -0.45 1.59
CA ALA A 56 25.60 -0.57 3.03
C ALA A 56 26.65 -1.64 3.44
N ASN A 57 27.17 -2.44 2.49
CA ASN A 57 28.13 -3.52 2.75
C ASN A 57 29.45 -3.37 1.96
N ALA A 58 29.82 -2.15 1.57
CA ALA A 58 31.06 -1.86 0.83
C ALA A 58 32.11 -1.11 1.68
N ALA A 59 32.21 -1.44 2.98
CA ALA A 59 33.27 -0.96 3.87
C ALA A 59 33.76 -2.09 4.77
#